data_AF-A0A834W9S3-F1
#
_entry.id   AF-A0A834W9S3-F1
#
_cell.length_a   1.000
_cell.length_b   1.000
_cell.length_c   1.000
_cell.angle_alpha   90.00
_cell.angle_beta   90.00
_cell.angle_gamma   90.00
#
_symmetry.space_group_name_H-M   'P 1'
#
loop_
_entity.id
_entity.type
_entity.pdbx_description
1 polymer ?
#
loop_
_entity_poly.entity_id
_entity_poly.type
_entity_poly.pdbx_seq_one_letter_code
_entity_poly.pdbx_strand_id
1 'polypeptide(L)'
;MAPVPISPINVGHIDDVQELTKTKPKSIPERFVRDITERPDQLSTSPTHMPIIDFSKLTNSSNTQDFTIETLKLASACEDWGFFQVKNHGVDLKLMESIEELSREFFMLPLEEKQKYPMIPGTVQGYGQAFVFSEDQKLDWCNMFALGIEPHYVRNPNLWPNRPEGFR
;
A
#
# COMPACT_ATOMS: atom_id res chain seq x y z
N MET A 1 6.68 -15.98 -14.12
CA MET A 1 7.70 -15.72 -13.07
C MET A 1 8.40 -14.43 -13.44
N ALA A 2 8.50 -13.47 -12.52
CA ALA A 2 9.39 -12.33 -12.73
C ALA A 2 10.83 -12.84 -12.84
N PRO A 3 11.67 -12.28 -13.74
CA PRO A 3 13.05 -12.71 -13.88
C PRO A 3 13.79 -12.50 -12.56
N VAL A 4 14.40 -13.57 -12.04
CA VAL A 4 15.27 -13.49 -10.86
C VAL A 4 16.52 -12.71 -11.27
N PRO A 5 16.95 -11.69 -10.50
CA PRO A 5 18.16 -10.93 -10.80
C PRO A 5 19.38 -11.85 -11.00
N ILE A 6 20.17 -11.57 -12.04
CA ILE A 6 21.35 -12.35 -12.46
C ILE A 6 22.52 -12.18 -11.45
N SER A 7 22.38 -11.28 -10.47
CA SER A 7 23.35 -11.03 -9.40
C SER A 7 22.63 -10.70 -8.09
N PRO A 8 23.19 -11.08 -6.93
CA PRO A 8 22.59 -10.77 -5.63
C PRO A 8 22.48 -9.25 -5.44
N ILE A 9 21.28 -8.78 -5.13
CA ILE A 9 21.04 -7.37 -4.81
C ILE A 9 21.54 -7.15 -3.37
N ASN A 10 22.55 -6.31 -3.21
CA ASN A 10 22.99 -5.87 -1.89
C ASN A 10 22.07 -4.73 -1.41
N VAL A 11 21.13 -5.07 -0.52
CA VAL A 11 20.16 -4.12 0.06
C VAL A 11 20.59 -3.55 1.40
N GLY A 12 21.73 -4.01 1.94
CA GLY A 12 22.16 -3.70 3.31
C GLY A 12 21.20 -4.24 4.38
N HIS A 13 21.39 -3.79 5.62
CA HIS A 13 20.48 -4.09 6.73
C HIS A 13 19.21 -3.24 6.62
N ILE A 14 18.05 -3.86 6.81
CA ILE A 14 16.74 -3.22 6.76
C ILE A 14 16.06 -3.39 8.12
N ASP A 15 15.85 -2.29 8.83
CA ASP A 15 15.14 -2.30 10.09
C ASP A 15 13.64 -2.52 9.90
N ASP A 16 13.06 -3.33 10.77
CA ASP A 16 11.61 -3.39 10.94
C ASP A 16 11.15 -2.13 11.69
N VAL A 17 10.35 -1.29 11.04
CA VAL A 17 9.98 0.03 11.57
C VAL A 17 9.10 -0.09 12.82
N GLN A 18 8.23 -1.10 12.89
CA GLN A 18 7.42 -1.36 14.09
C GLN A 18 8.30 -1.76 15.27
N GLU A 19 9.24 -2.68 15.07
CA GLU A 19 10.17 -3.07 16.16
C GLU A 19 11.10 -1.94 16.57
N LEU A 20 11.64 -1.19 15.60
CA LEU A 20 12.44 0.00 15.86
C LEU A 20 11.65 0.99 16.72
N THR A 21 10.38 1.25 16.40
CA THR A 21 9.52 2.16 17.17
C THR A 21 9.30 1.67 18.61
N LYS A 22 9.18 0.36 18.84
CA LYS A 22 9.04 -0.21 20.20
C LYS A 22 10.25 0.08 21.09
N THR A 23 11.44 0.17 20.50
CA THR A 23 12.68 0.51 21.25
C THR A 23 12.76 1.98 21.68
N LYS A 24 11.86 2.84 21.20
CA LYS A 24 11.84 4.30 21.47
C LYS A 24 13.21 4.96 21.23
N PRO A 25 13.73 4.88 19.99
CA PRO A 25 15.06 5.40 19.68
C PRO A 25 15.07 6.92 19.85
N LYS A 26 16.24 7.46 20.25
CA LYS A 26 16.44 8.91 20.39
C LYS A 26 16.56 9.63 19.04
N SER A 27 16.86 8.90 17.98
CA SER A 27 17.06 9.40 16.63
C SER A 27 16.54 8.40 15.60
N ILE A 28 16.05 8.91 14.48
CA ILE A 28 15.68 8.12 13.31
C ILE A 28 16.97 7.68 12.58
N PRO A 29 17.12 6.40 12.19
CA PRO A 29 18.27 5.97 11.39
C PRO A 29 18.34 6.69 10.06
N GLU A 30 19.56 6.98 9.60
CA GLU A 30 19.81 7.84 8.43
C GLU A 30 19.15 7.35 7.14
N ARG A 31 18.95 6.04 6.99
CA ARG A 31 18.25 5.47 5.83
C ARG A 31 16.79 5.91 5.74
N PHE A 32 16.14 6.33 6.83
CA PHE A 32 14.76 6.81 6.81
C PHE A 32 14.64 8.34 6.78
N VAL A 33 15.77 9.04 6.83
CA VAL A 33 15.81 10.50 6.81
C VAL A 33 15.87 10.98 5.36
N ARG A 34 14.80 11.60 4.87
CA ARG A 34 14.75 12.19 3.52
C ARG A 34 15.78 13.30 3.35
N ASP A 35 16.31 13.43 2.13
CA ASP A 35 17.26 14.48 1.80
C ASP A 35 16.59 15.84 1.92
N ILE A 36 17.37 16.89 2.22
CA ILE A 36 16.80 18.21 2.52
C ILE A 36 15.97 18.77 1.36
N THR A 37 16.31 18.41 0.12
CA THR A 37 15.61 18.81 -1.11
C THR A 37 14.29 18.08 -1.33
N GLU A 38 14.05 16.96 -0.64
CA GLU A 38 12.82 16.16 -0.73
C GLU A 38 11.82 16.50 0.38
N ARG A 39 12.24 17.29 1.38
CA ARG A 39 11.37 17.63 2.51
C ARG A 39 10.36 18.70 2.09
N PRO A 40 9.10 18.59 2.55
CA PRO A 40 8.08 19.57 2.20
C PRO A 40 8.46 20.96 2.71
N ASP A 41 8.36 21.96 1.83
CA ASP A 41 8.39 23.37 2.23
C ASP A 41 7.14 23.69 3.05
N GLN A 42 7.30 24.40 4.18
CA GLN A 42 6.20 24.75 5.09
C GLN A 42 5.05 25.56 4.45
N LEU A 43 5.20 25.97 3.19
CA LEU A 43 4.27 26.83 2.45
C LEU A 43 3.35 26.07 1.48
N SER A 44 3.41 24.74 1.42
CA SER A 44 2.54 23.96 0.52
C SER A 44 1.09 24.01 1.02
N THR A 45 0.27 24.86 0.42
CA THR A 45 -1.19 24.82 0.59
C THR A 45 -1.71 23.57 -0.12
N SER A 46 -2.23 22.61 0.63
CA SER A 46 -2.91 21.46 0.05
C SER A 46 -4.17 21.93 -0.70
N PRO A 47 -4.48 21.33 -1.86
CA PRO A 47 -5.73 21.60 -2.56
C PRO A 47 -6.92 21.35 -1.64
N THR A 48 -7.84 22.31 -1.56
CA THR A 48 -8.90 22.37 -0.54
C THR A 48 -10.02 21.34 -0.71
N HIS A 49 -10.13 20.64 -1.85
CA HIS A 49 -11.17 19.62 -2.02
C HIS A 49 -10.86 18.58 -3.13
N MET A 50 -10.47 17.37 -2.74
CA MET A 50 -10.30 16.24 -3.67
C MET A 50 -11.64 15.84 -4.33
N PRO A 51 -11.68 15.46 -5.62
CA PRO A 51 -12.90 14.99 -6.26
C PRO A 51 -13.44 13.70 -5.62
N ILE A 52 -14.76 13.60 -5.46
CA ILE A 52 -15.45 12.39 -4.95
C ILE A 52 -16.41 11.90 -6.02
N ILE A 53 -16.21 10.70 -6.57
CA ILE A 53 -17.03 10.10 -7.63
C ILE A 53 -18.12 9.19 -7.02
N ASP A 54 -19.36 9.39 -7.43
CA ASP A 54 -20.49 8.53 -7.06
C ASP A 54 -20.66 7.36 -8.05
N PHE A 55 -20.11 6.20 -7.71
CA PHE A 55 -20.05 5.06 -8.63
C PHE A 55 -21.43 4.49 -8.98
N SER A 56 -22.43 4.69 -8.12
CA SER A 56 -23.80 4.25 -8.39
C SER A 56 -24.41 4.95 -9.60
N LYS A 57 -24.01 6.19 -9.88
CA LYS A 57 -24.45 6.95 -11.07
C LYS A 57 -23.78 6.49 -12.36
N LEU A 58 -22.66 5.77 -12.25
CA LEU A 58 -21.95 5.20 -13.41
C LEU A 58 -22.46 3.80 -13.76
N THR A 59 -22.98 3.06 -12.79
CA THR A 59 -23.34 1.64 -12.94
C THR A 59 -24.84 1.37 -12.97
N ASN A 60 -25.64 2.14 -12.24
CA ASN A 60 -27.05 1.86 -11.98
C ASN A 60 -27.98 3.03 -12.35
N SER A 61 -27.52 3.98 -13.15
CA SER A 61 -28.33 5.16 -13.46
C SER A 61 -29.40 4.85 -14.50
N SER A 62 -30.68 4.92 -14.11
CA SER A 62 -31.81 5.04 -15.03
C SER A 62 -31.92 6.45 -15.65
N ASN A 63 -31.18 7.42 -15.08
CA ASN A 63 -31.12 8.80 -15.54
C ASN A 63 -29.85 9.06 -16.37
N THR A 64 -30.02 9.24 -17.68
CA THR A 64 -28.91 9.52 -18.60
C THR A 64 -28.15 10.82 -18.25
N GLN A 65 -28.81 11.79 -17.61
CA GLN A 65 -28.18 13.03 -17.18
C GLN A 65 -27.19 12.81 -16.02
N ASP A 66 -27.57 12.03 -15.01
CA ASP A 66 -26.69 11.72 -13.87
C ASP A 66 -25.45 10.94 -14.31
N PHE A 67 -25.63 9.97 -15.21
CA PHE A 67 -24.53 9.23 -15.82
C PHE A 67 -23.55 10.16 -16.55
N THR A 68 -24.08 11.09 -17.36
CA THR A 68 -23.27 12.03 -18.14
C THR A 68 -22.50 12.98 -17.22
N ILE A 69 -23.15 13.56 -16.21
CA ILE A 69 -22.52 14.48 -15.25
C ILE A 69 -21.40 13.77 -14.48
N GLU A 70 -21.66 12.57 -13.95
CA GLU A 70 -20.66 11.87 -13.16
C GLU A 70 -19.51 11.34 -14.02
N THR A 71 -19.76 10.99 -15.29
CA THR A 71 -18.71 10.63 -16.27
C THR A 71 -17.80 11.81 -16.58
N LEU A 72 -18.36 13.00 -16.84
CA LEU A 72 -17.56 14.21 -17.07
C LEU A 72 -16.71 14.59 -15.84
N LYS A 73 -17.28 14.43 -14.65
CA LYS A 73 -16.58 14.66 -13.39
C LYS A 73 -15.45 13.66 -13.16
N LEU A 74 -15.66 12.38 -13.51
CA LEU A 74 -14.61 11.36 -13.49
C LEU A 74 -13.49 11.73 -14.48
N ALA A 75 -13.83 12.13 -15.70
CA ALA A 75 -12.85 12.55 -16.70
C ALA A 75 -12.00 13.74 -16.21
N SER A 76 -12.63 14.79 -15.70
CA SER A 76 -11.94 15.96 -15.12
C SER A 76 -11.10 15.57 -13.89
N ALA A 77 -11.58 14.67 -13.02
CA ALA A 77 -10.75 14.18 -11.91
C ALA A 77 -9.50 13.42 -12.40
N CYS A 78 -9.61 12.63 -13.46
CA CYS A 78 -8.46 11.95 -14.05
C CYS A 78 -7.47 12.93 -14.70
N GLU A 79 -7.96 13.94 -15.42
CA GLU A 79 -7.14 14.92 -16.17
C GLU A 79 -6.49 15.95 -15.24
N ASP A 80 -7.28 16.55 -14.35
CA ASP A 80 -6.84 17.69 -13.54
C ASP A 80 -6.13 17.25 -12.24
N TRP A 81 -6.50 16.08 -11.68
CA TRP A 81 -5.99 15.61 -10.39
C TRP A 81 -5.16 14.33 -10.47
N GLY A 82 -5.52 13.39 -11.35
CA GLY A 82 -4.98 12.03 -11.36
C GLY A 82 -5.39 11.17 -10.15
N PHE A 83 -6.19 11.70 -9.23
CA PHE A 83 -6.69 11.04 -8.02
C PHE A 83 -8.10 11.51 -7.65
N PHE A 84 -8.90 10.61 -7.08
CA PHE A 84 -10.25 10.90 -6.58
C PHE A 84 -10.66 9.84 -5.54
N GLN A 85 -11.63 10.19 -4.71
CA GLN A 85 -12.32 9.23 -3.85
C GLN A 85 -13.53 8.65 -4.58
N VAL A 86 -13.96 7.45 -4.19
CA VAL A 86 -15.17 6.82 -4.72
C VAL A 86 -16.12 6.54 -3.56
N LYS A 87 -17.40 6.86 -3.75
CA LYS A 87 -18.49 6.46 -2.85
C LYS A 87 -19.52 5.63 -3.60
N ASN A 88 -20.37 4.92 -2.86
CA ASN A 88 -21.41 4.05 -3.42
C ASN A 88 -20.85 3.04 -4.46
N HIS A 89 -19.64 2.52 -4.20
CA HIS A 89 -18.91 1.58 -5.08
C HIS A 89 -19.50 0.17 -5.07
N GLY A 90 -20.47 -0.13 -4.20
CA GLY A 90 -21.16 -1.43 -4.16
C GLY A 90 -20.37 -2.55 -3.47
N VAL A 91 -19.19 -2.26 -2.92
CA VAL A 91 -18.46 -3.20 -2.05
C VAL A 91 -19.10 -3.17 -0.67
N ASP A 92 -19.38 -4.34 -0.10
CA ASP A 92 -19.98 -4.48 1.22
C ASP A 92 -19.08 -3.84 2.29
N LEU A 93 -19.65 -2.98 3.13
CA LEU A 93 -18.93 -2.32 4.22
C LEU A 93 -18.40 -3.34 5.22
N LYS A 94 -19.13 -4.42 5.49
CA LYS A 94 -18.67 -5.48 6.41
C LYS A 94 -17.42 -6.18 5.88
N LEU A 95 -17.31 -6.33 4.56
CA LEU A 95 -16.12 -6.90 3.93
C LEU A 95 -14.91 -5.96 4.11
N MET A 96 -15.11 -4.66 3.91
CA MET A 96 -14.05 -3.66 4.11
C MET A 96 -13.57 -3.62 5.57
N GLU A 97 -14.50 -3.62 6.53
CA GLU A 97 -14.20 -3.69 7.97
C GLU A 97 -13.42 -4.97 8.32
N SER A 98 -13.82 -6.12 7.77
CA SER A 98 -13.13 -7.39 7.98
C SER A 98 -11.70 -7.37 7.40
N ILE A 99 -11.49 -6.80 6.21
CA ILE A 99 -10.16 -6.64 5.63
C ILE A 99 -9.27 -5.77 6.52
N GLU A 100 -9.79 -4.66 7.03
CA GLU A 100 -9.05 -3.77 7.94
C GLU A 100 -8.68 -4.49 9.25
N GLU A 101 -9.63 -5.23 9.83
CA GLU A 101 -9.43 -6.00 11.05
C GLU A 101 -8.38 -7.08 10.90
N LEU A 102 -8.49 -7.94 9.87
CA LEU A 102 -7.53 -9.01 9.62
C LEU A 102 -6.14 -8.46 9.31
N SER A 103 -6.06 -7.33 8.60
CA SER A 103 -4.78 -6.64 8.34
C SER A 103 -4.16 -6.16 9.64
N ARG A 104 -4.93 -5.47 10.49
CA ARG A 104 -4.47 -4.98 11.80
C ARG A 104 -4.00 -6.13 12.69
N GLU A 105 -4.77 -7.20 12.77
CA GLU A 105 -4.40 -8.39 13.54
C GLU A 105 -3.11 -9.03 13.05
N PHE A 106 -2.92 -9.16 11.73
CA PHE A 106 -1.68 -9.66 11.15
C PHE A 106 -0.48 -8.80 11.57
N PHE A 107 -0.57 -7.47 11.46
CA PHE A 107 0.54 -6.57 11.82
C PHE A 107 0.83 -6.55 13.33
N MET A 108 -0.16 -6.89 14.17
CA MET A 108 -0.01 -7.03 15.62
C MET A 108 0.61 -8.36 16.06
N LEU A 109 0.78 -9.32 15.16
CA LEU A 109 1.50 -10.56 15.45
C LEU A 109 2.98 -10.28 15.81
N PRO A 110 3.64 -11.18 16.57
CA PRO A 110 5.08 -11.12 16.80
C PRO A 110 5.87 -11.04 15.49
N LEU A 111 7.04 -10.41 15.51
CA LEU A 111 7.89 -10.26 14.33
C LEU A 111 8.18 -11.61 13.67
N GLU A 112 8.45 -12.64 14.48
CA GLU A 112 8.79 -13.98 14.02
C GLU A 112 7.66 -14.64 13.23
N GLU A 113 6.40 -14.30 13.54
CA GLU A 113 5.24 -14.79 12.79
C GLU A 113 5.12 -14.06 11.44
N LYS A 114 5.35 -12.74 11.42
CA LYS A 114 5.30 -11.92 10.20
C LYS A 114 6.44 -12.25 9.24
N GLN A 115 7.64 -12.52 9.77
CA GLN A 115 8.84 -12.88 9.01
C GLN A 115 8.78 -14.26 8.34
N LYS A 116 7.77 -15.09 8.63
CA LYS A 116 7.51 -16.33 7.88
C LYS A 116 7.13 -16.08 6.42
N TYR A 117 6.74 -14.85 6.09
CA TYR A 117 6.29 -14.45 4.77
C TYR A 117 7.20 -13.37 4.19
N PRO A 118 8.53 -13.56 4.08
CA PRO A 118 9.46 -12.47 3.82
C PRO A 118 9.29 -11.89 2.41
N MET A 119 9.40 -10.56 2.30
CA MET A 119 9.60 -9.91 1.01
C MET A 119 11.05 -10.08 0.58
N ILE A 120 11.26 -10.90 -0.46
CA ILE A 120 12.61 -11.17 -0.98
C ILE A 120 13.08 -9.95 -1.78
N PRO A 121 14.34 -9.49 -1.62
CA PRO A 121 14.90 -8.42 -2.43
C PRO A 121 14.71 -8.64 -3.94
N GLY A 122 14.29 -7.58 -4.65
CA GLY A 122 13.96 -7.66 -6.08
C GLY A 122 12.58 -8.28 -6.39
N THR A 123 11.82 -8.68 -5.37
CA THR A 123 10.40 -9.09 -5.50
C THR A 123 9.48 -8.04 -4.90
N VAL A 124 8.17 -8.21 -5.10
CA VAL A 124 7.14 -7.25 -4.65
C VAL A 124 6.08 -7.88 -3.74
N GLN A 125 6.28 -9.14 -3.33
CA GLN A 125 5.32 -9.86 -2.48
C GLN A 125 5.98 -10.28 -1.17
N GLY A 126 5.21 -10.31 -0.09
CA GLY A 126 5.67 -10.66 1.26
C GLY A 126 5.67 -9.46 2.22
N TYR A 127 6.18 -9.70 3.41
CA TYR A 127 6.33 -8.79 4.54
C TYR A 127 7.74 -8.19 4.55
N GLY A 128 7.83 -6.87 4.60
CA GLY A 128 9.11 -6.17 4.67
C GLY A 128 9.01 -4.72 4.19
N GLN A 129 10.12 -4.19 3.71
CA GLN A 129 10.15 -2.89 3.04
C GLN A 129 9.92 -3.07 1.54
N ALA A 130 9.11 -2.18 0.98
CA ALA A 130 8.84 -2.16 -0.44
C ALA A 130 10.07 -1.70 -1.23
N PHE A 131 10.35 -2.36 -2.37
CA PHE A 131 11.21 -1.83 -3.43
C PHE A 131 12.65 -1.44 -2.99
N VAL A 132 13.31 -2.24 -2.16
CA VAL A 132 14.71 -1.99 -1.77
C VAL A 132 15.68 -2.63 -2.78
N PHE A 133 16.53 -1.81 -3.38
CA PHE A 133 17.45 -2.22 -4.45
C PHE A 133 18.92 -1.89 -4.17
N SER A 134 19.23 -1.09 -3.15
CA SER A 134 20.60 -0.77 -2.76
C SER A 134 20.75 -0.49 -1.26
N GLU A 135 21.99 -0.50 -0.77
CA GLU A 135 22.34 -0.25 0.63
C GLU A 135 22.24 1.23 1.03
N ASP A 136 22.38 2.14 0.07
CA ASP A 136 22.33 3.60 0.23
C ASP A 136 20.94 4.18 0.00
N GLN A 137 19.99 3.38 -0.48
CA GLN A 137 18.62 3.81 -0.73
C GLN A 137 17.94 4.30 0.56
N LYS A 138 17.27 5.46 0.44
CA LYS A 138 16.35 5.99 1.45
C LYS A 138 15.08 5.14 1.50
N LEU A 139 14.68 4.76 2.70
CA LEU A 139 13.56 3.86 3.00
C LEU A 139 12.37 4.64 3.58
N ASP A 140 11.18 4.09 3.38
CA ASP A 140 9.96 4.63 3.97
C ASP A 140 9.81 4.21 5.43
N TRP A 141 9.25 5.11 6.25
CA TRP A 141 8.93 4.82 7.64
C TRP A 141 7.63 4.01 7.75
N CYS A 142 7.61 2.83 7.14
CA CYS A 142 6.49 1.91 7.18
C CYS A 142 6.96 0.45 7.13
N ASN A 143 6.09 -0.49 7.42
CA ASN A 143 6.25 -1.88 7.01
C ASN A 143 5.15 -2.20 6.00
N MET A 144 5.45 -3.00 4.99
CA MET A 144 4.50 -3.40 3.97
C MET A 144 4.26 -4.90 4.00
N PHE A 145 3.03 -5.31 3.70
CA PHE A 145 2.70 -6.68 3.35
C PHE A 145 1.96 -6.68 2.01
N ALA A 146 2.55 -7.31 0.99
CA ALA A 146 2.01 -7.30 -0.36
C ALA A 146 1.77 -8.71 -0.88
N LEU A 147 0.61 -8.92 -1.51
CA LEU A 147 0.20 -10.21 -2.07
C LEU A 147 -0.28 -10.03 -3.51
N GLY A 148 0.18 -10.90 -4.40
CA GLY A 148 -0.38 -11.01 -5.74
C GLY A 148 -1.74 -11.68 -5.67
N ILE A 149 -2.76 -11.03 -6.26
CA ILE A 149 -4.14 -11.53 -6.29
C ILE A 149 -4.52 -11.99 -7.69
N GLU A 150 -4.48 -11.11 -8.69
CA GLU A 150 -4.79 -11.44 -10.08
C GLU A 150 -3.65 -11.05 -11.01
N PRO A 151 -3.45 -11.79 -12.12
CA PRO A 151 -4.10 -13.06 -12.49
C PRO A 151 -3.64 -14.25 -11.62
N HIS A 152 -4.42 -15.35 -11.53
CA HIS A 152 -4.13 -16.50 -10.64
C HIS A 152 -2.65 -16.95 -10.58
N TYR A 153 -1.90 -16.92 -11.69
CA TYR A 153 -0.49 -17.35 -11.72
C TYR A 153 0.47 -16.42 -10.96
N VAL A 154 0.06 -15.22 -10.56
CA VAL A 154 0.89 -14.34 -9.69
C VAL A 154 0.71 -14.64 -8.21
N ARG A 155 -0.36 -15.36 -7.82
CA ARG A 155 -0.59 -15.77 -6.44
C ARG A 155 0.50 -16.72 -6.02
N ASN A 156 1.16 -16.43 -4.91
CA ASN A 156 2.13 -17.32 -4.28
C ASN A 156 1.53 -17.88 -2.97
N PRO A 157 0.94 -19.09 -2.96
CA PRO A 157 0.26 -19.64 -1.78
C PRO A 157 1.12 -19.72 -0.51
N ASN A 158 2.46 -19.76 -0.67
CA ASN A 158 3.39 -19.79 0.45
C ASN A 158 3.48 -18.45 1.20
N LEU A 159 3.11 -17.34 0.55
CA LEU A 159 3.08 -16.01 1.16
C LEU A 159 1.75 -15.68 1.83
N TRP A 160 0.72 -16.52 1.66
CA TRP A 160 -0.59 -16.28 2.27
C TRP A 160 -0.61 -16.74 3.73
N PRO A 161 -0.85 -15.84 4.70
CA PRO A 161 -0.89 -16.19 6.12
C PRO A 161 -1.99 -17.19 6.45
N ASN A 162 -1.78 -18.04 7.46
CA ASN A 162 -2.87 -18.82 8.07
C ASN A 162 -3.38 -18.17 9.38
N ARG A 163 -2.75 -17.07 9.78
CA ARG A 163 -3.06 -16.30 10.97
C ARG A 163 -3.06 -14.81 10.58
N PRO A 164 -4.05 -14.02 10.99
CA PRO A 164 -5.26 -14.41 11.72
C PRO A 164 -6.16 -15.40 10.96
N GLU A 165 -7.08 -16.05 11.67
CA GLU A 165 -8.07 -16.94 11.04
C GLU A 165 -8.94 -16.12 10.08
N GLY A 166 -9.23 -16.65 8.89
CA GLY A 166 -9.99 -15.93 7.87
C GLY A 166 -9.17 -14.97 7.00
N PHE A 167 -7.84 -14.89 7.16
CA PHE A 167 -6.99 -14.06 6.28
C PHE A 167 -6.97 -14.55 4.82
N ARG A 168 -7.10 -15.86 4.58
CA ARG A 168 -7.03 -16.47 3.23
C ARG A 168 -8.35 -16.45 2.49
#